data_AF-A0A553HVG8-F1
#
_entry.id   AF-A0A553HVG8-F1
#
_cell.length_a   1.000
_cell.length_b   1.000
_cell.length_c   1.000
_cell.angle_alpha   90.00
_cell.angle_beta   90.00
_cell.angle_gamma   90.00
#
_symmetry.space_group_name_H-M   'P 1'
#
loop_
_entity.id
_entity.type
_entity.pdbx_description
1 polymer ?
#
loop_
_entity_poly.entity_id
_entity_poly.type
_entity_poly.pdbx_seq_one_letter_code
_entity_poly.pdbx_strand_id
1 'polypeptide(L)'
;MRLTNPQTSVGAFSNLASINPVKRERNHAAKANHSLVRDRQNLHVALDVHVEKVIFANDQPQPRTTSMQYLHEGEIKLAQTHKEIIRSAGALQSSKLLELSGIGDANILKQYNIKVHKRPLKC
;
A
#
# COMPACT_ATOMS: atom_id res chain seq x y z
N MET A 1 35.76 -20.77 -21.61
CA MET A 1 35.54 -19.48 -22.30
C MET A 1 34.94 -19.78 -23.68
N ARG A 2 33.61 -19.86 -23.79
CA ARG A 2 32.91 -20.08 -25.07
C ARG A 2 31.92 -18.94 -25.27
N LEU A 3 32.00 -18.36 -26.46
CA LEU A 3 31.44 -17.09 -26.90
C LEU A 3 29.90 -17.13 -26.87
N THR A 4 29.29 -16.15 -26.21
CA THR A 4 27.86 -15.86 -26.34
C THR A 4 27.59 -15.21 -27.70
N ASN A 5 26.59 -15.73 -28.41
CA ASN A 5 26.15 -15.22 -29.71
C ASN A 5 25.60 -13.78 -29.56
N PRO A 6 26.11 -12.78 -30.31
CA PRO A 6 25.65 -11.39 -30.24
C PRO A 6 24.24 -11.16 -30.83
N GLN A 7 23.59 -12.17 -31.42
CA GLN A 7 22.20 -12.08 -31.92
C GLN A 7 21.13 -12.53 -30.93
N THR A 8 21.50 -13.00 -29.75
CA THR A 8 20.54 -13.32 -28.69
C THR A 8 20.07 -12.02 -28.05
N SER A 9 18.82 -11.62 -28.30
CA SER A 9 18.19 -10.54 -27.54
C SER A 9 18.05 -10.97 -26.08
N VAL A 10 19.03 -10.60 -25.25
CA VAL A 10 18.87 -10.45 -23.81
C VAL A 10 18.08 -9.16 -23.59
N GLY A 11 16.80 -9.21 -23.95
CA GLY A 11 15.88 -8.07 -23.97
C GLY A 11 14.55 -8.38 -23.30
N ALA A 12 13.63 -7.43 -23.35
CA ALA A 12 12.32 -7.51 -22.71
C ALA A 12 11.56 -8.80 -23.08
N PHE A 13 11.39 -9.70 -22.11
CA PHE A 13 10.52 -10.86 -22.24
C PHE A 13 9.07 -10.43 -22.02
N SER A 14 8.24 -10.60 -23.05
CA SER A 14 6.79 -10.46 -22.88
C SER A 14 6.25 -11.70 -22.17
N ASN A 15 6.05 -11.60 -20.86
CA ASN A 15 5.39 -12.67 -20.12
C ASN A 15 3.94 -12.80 -20.58
N LEU A 16 3.64 -13.84 -21.35
CA LEU A 16 2.29 -14.10 -21.88
C LEU A 16 1.24 -14.23 -20.76
N ALA A 17 1.64 -14.63 -19.53
CA ALA A 17 0.73 -14.67 -18.38
C ALA A 17 0.22 -13.28 -17.95
N SER A 18 0.91 -12.21 -18.35
CA SER A 18 0.50 -10.81 -18.08
C SER A 18 -0.34 -10.20 -19.21
N ILE A 19 -0.71 -10.98 -20.22
CA ILE A 19 -1.51 -10.54 -21.37
C ILE A 19 -2.85 -11.28 -21.34
N ASN A 20 -3.95 -10.55 -21.54
CA ASN A 20 -5.25 -11.17 -21.80
C ASN A 20 -5.24 -11.78 -23.21
N PRO A 21 -5.40 -13.10 -23.38
CA PRO A 21 -5.23 -13.75 -24.69
C PRO A 21 -6.33 -13.38 -25.69
N VAL A 22 -7.53 -13.03 -25.21
CA VAL A 22 -8.67 -12.66 -26.07
C VAL A 22 -8.58 -11.19 -26.47
N LYS A 23 -8.40 -10.31 -25.49
CA LYS A 23 -8.38 -8.85 -25.71
C LYS A 23 -7.04 -8.30 -26.17
N ARG A 24 -5.98 -9.11 -26.11
CA ARG A 24 -4.60 -8.75 -26.48
C ARG A 24 -4.09 -7.48 -25.77
N GLU A 25 -4.53 -7.28 -24.54
CA GLU A 25 -4.16 -6.14 -23.68
C GLU A 25 -3.44 -6.62 -22.41
N ARG A 26 -2.74 -5.71 -21.72
CA ARG A 26 -2.12 -6.01 -20.42
C ARG A 26 -3.18 -6.43 -19.40
N ASN A 27 -3.02 -7.60 -18.82
CA ASN A 27 -3.77 -8.05 -17.67
C ASN A 27 -3.13 -7.51 -16.37
N HIS A 28 -3.87 -6.68 -15.64
CA HIS A 28 -3.41 -6.05 -14.39
C HIS A 28 -4.50 -6.16 -13.32
N ALA A 29 -4.12 -6.01 -12.05
CA ALA A 29 -4.98 -6.33 -10.91
C ALA A 29 -6.33 -5.58 -10.93
N ALA A 30 -6.38 -4.32 -11.35
CA ALA A 30 -7.63 -3.57 -11.45
C ALA A 30 -8.57 -4.15 -12.53
N LYS A 31 -8.04 -4.55 -13.69
CA LYS A 31 -8.82 -5.20 -14.75
C LYS A 31 -9.29 -6.60 -14.35
N ALA A 32 -8.48 -7.34 -13.61
CA ALA A 32 -8.84 -8.70 -13.19
C ALA A 32 -9.87 -8.69 -12.04
N ASN A 33 -9.64 -7.87 -11.01
CA ASN A 33 -10.37 -7.97 -9.75
C ASN A 33 -11.39 -6.84 -9.54
N HIS A 34 -11.11 -5.62 -9.99
CA HIS A 34 -11.99 -4.48 -9.74
C HIS A 34 -13.07 -4.32 -10.81
N SER A 35 -12.74 -4.44 -12.11
CA SER A 35 -13.72 -4.12 -13.16
C SER A 35 -14.96 -5.03 -13.19
N LEU A 36 -14.88 -6.24 -12.62
CA LEU A 36 -16.00 -7.17 -12.53
C LEU A 36 -16.95 -6.88 -11.35
N VAL A 37 -16.50 -6.08 -10.38
CA VAL A 37 -17.23 -5.83 -9.11
C VAL A 37 -17.41 -4.34 -8.83
N ARG A 38 -17.01 -3.47 -9.77
CA ARG A 38 -16.98 -2.01 -9.62
C ARG A 38 -18.36 -1.39 -9.31
N ASP A 39 -19.45 -2.03 -9.71
CA ASP A 39 -20.81 -1.51 -9.56
C ASP A 39 -21.45 -1.89 -8.22
N ARG A 40 -20.72 -2.62 -7.36
CA ARG A 40 -21.21 -2.96 -6.02
C ARG A 40 -21.27 -1.71 -5.14
N GLN A 41 -22.45 -1.39 -4.63
CA GLN A 41 -22.68 -0.20 -3.80
C GLN A 41 -21.88 -0.19 -2.49
N ASN A 42 -21.45 -1.36 -1.99
CA ASN A 42 -20.65 -1.49 -0.78
C ASN A 42 -19.13 -1.45 -1.03
N LEU A 43 -18.68 -1.19 -2.26
CA LEU A 43 -17.28 -1.01 -2.61
C LEU A 43 -17.05 0.42 -3.10
N HIS A 44 -16.23 1.16 -2.36
CA HIS A 44 -15.85 2.51 -2.72
C HIS A 44 -14.36 2.55 -3.07
N VAL A 45 -14.02 3.11 -4.23
CA VAL A 45 -12.64 3.33 -4.66
C VAL A 45 -12.43 4.82 -4.87
N ALA A 46 -11.51 5.39 -4.10
CA ALA A 46 -11.07 6.77 -4.26
C ALA A 46 -9.71 6.78 -4.96
N LEU A 47 -9.61 7.57 -6.04
CA LEU A 47 -8.38 7.81 -6.77
C LEU A 47 -7.81 9.17 -6.37
N ASP A 48 -6.54 9.41 -6.68
CA ASP A 48 -5.84 10.66 -6.34
C ASP A 48 -5.94 10.99 -4.84
N VAL A 49 -5.85 9.93 -4.04
CA VAL A 49 -5.82 9.97 -2.57
C VAL A 49 -4.48 9.46 -2.09
N HIS A 50 -3.80 10.27 -1.27
CA HIS A 50 -2.55 9.87 -0.62
C HIS A 50 -2.78 9.64 0.88
N VAL A 51 -2.67 8.40 1.34
CA VAL A 51 -2.78 8.08 2.77
C VAL A 51 -1.47 8.46 3.47
N GLU A 52 -1.56 9.34 4.48
CA GLU A 52 -0.39 9.89 5.17
C GLU A 52 -0.04 9.11 6.44
N LYS A 53 -1.05 8.73 7.23
CA LYS A 53 -0.87 7.97 8.46
C LYS A 53 -2.17 7.30 8.94
N VAL A 54 -2.01 6.28 9.77
CA VAL A 54 -3.07 5.63 10.54
C VAL A 54 -3.13 6.24 11.93
N ILE A 55 -4.35 6.43 12.44
CA ILE A 55 -4.62 7.00 13.76
C ILE A 55 -5.05 5.88 14.71
N PHE A 56 -4.49 5.91 15.91
CA PHE A 56 -4.74 4.93 16.97
C PHE A 56 -5.44 5.57 18.17
N ALA A 57 -6.26 4.77 18.85
CA ALA A 57 -6.83 5.12 20.14
C ALA A 57 -5.73 5.16 21.22
N ASN A 58 -5.88 6.08 22.19
CA ASN A 58 -4.87 6.35 23.21
C ASN A 58 -5.14 5.65 24.56
N ASP A 59 -6.22 4.89 24.66
CA ASP A 59 -6.84 4.42 25.91
C ASP A 59 -6.62 2.92 26.19
N GLN A 60 -5.88 2.21 25.33
CA GLN A 60 -5.76 0.76 25.41
C GLN A 60 -4.29 0.29 25.48
N PRO A 61 -4.00 -0.84 26.15
CA PRO A 61 -2.65 -1.42 26.22
C PRO A 61 -2.12 -1.84 24.84
N GLN A 62 -3.03 -2.20 23.93
CA GLN A 62 -2.71 -2.53 22.55
C GLN A 62 -3.25 -1.44 21.63
N PRO A 63 -2.45 -0.99 20.64
CA PRO A 63 -2.87 0.07 19.73
C PRO A 63 -4.03 -0.41 18.87
N ARG A 64 -5.19 0.24 19.02
CA ARG A 64 -6.39 0.02 18.22
C ARG A 64 -6.50 1.11 17.16
N THR A 65 -6.66 0.74 15.90
CA THR A 65 -6.89 1.70 14.81
C THR A 65 -8.30 2.29 14.90
N THR A 66 -8.42 3.60 14.66
CA THR A 66 -9.71 4.31 14.69
C THR A 66 -10.04 4.94 13.34
N SER A 67 -9.03 5.47 12.66
CA SER A 67 -9.18 6.14 11.38
C SER A 67 -7.87 6.17 10.61
N MET A 68 -7.94 6.56 9.35
CA MET A 68 -6.78 6.93 8.54
C MET A 68 -6.88 8.39 8.10
N GLN A 69 -5.74 9.07 8.10
CA GLN A 69 -5.59 10.41 7.54
C GLN A 69 -5.08 10.31 6.11
N TYR A 70 -5.71 11.05 5.21
CA TYR A 70 -5.32 11.09 3.81
C TYR A 70 -5.48 12.49 3.23
N LEU A 71 -4.63 12.81 2.26
CA LEU A 71 -4.71 14.00 1.44
C LEU A 71 -5.54 13.69 0.19
N HIS A 72 -6.55 14.50 -0.07
CA HIS A 72 -7.35 14.44 -1.28
C HIS A 72 -7.71 15.85 -1.74
N GLU A 73 -7.43 16.17 -2.99
CA GLU A 73 -7.70 17.49 -3.58
C GLU A 73 -7.09 18.66 -2.78
N GLY A 74 -5.91 18.44 -2.18
CA GLY A 74 -5.22 19.45 -1.36
C GLY A 74 -5.71 19.57 0.07
N GLU A 75 -6.75 18.82 0.45
CA GLU A 75 -7.32 18.84 1.80
C GLU A 75 -7.00 17.56 2.58
N ILE A 76 -6.65 17.72 3.85
CA ILE A 76 -6.46 16.61 4.78
C ILE A 76 -7.83 16.16 5.29
N LYS A 77 -8.16 14.89 5.07
CA LYS A 77 -9.42 14.25 5.44
C LYS A 77 -9.17 13.02 6.31
N LEU A 78 -10.20 12.62 7.06
CA LEU A 78 -10.19 11.43 7.92
C LEU A 78 -11.22 10.42 7.42
N ALA A 79 -10.81 9.17 7.26
CA ALA A 79 -11.71 8.04 7.05
C ALA A 79 -11.76 7.18 8.31
N GLN A 80 -12.92 7.12 8.95
CA GLN A 80 -13.14 6.29 10.13
C GLN A 80 -13.27 4.81 9.73
N THR A 81 -12.77 3.92 10.59
CA THR A 81 -12.94 2.47 10.43
C THR A 81 -13.70 1.88 11.60
N HIS A 82 -14.61 0.95 11.33
CA HIS A 82 -15.32 0.19 12.36
C HIS A 82 -14.68 -1.14 12.68
N LYS A 83 -13.82 -1.66 11.78
CA LYS A 83 -13.22 -2.99 11.90
C LYS A 83 -11.71 -2.88 11.83
N GLU A 84 -11.19 -2.77 10.62
CA GLU A 84 -9.77 -2.93 10.34
C GLU A 84 -9.29 -1.94 9.28
N ILE A 85 -7.97 -1.74 9.22
CA ILE A 85 -7.30 -1.04 8.13
C ILE A 85 -6.30 -2.02 7.54
N ILE A 86 -6.52 -2.39 6.28
CA ILE A 86 -5.63 -3.27 5.52
C ILE A 86 -4.75 -2.40 4.65
N ARG A 87 -3.43 -2.54 4.77
CA ARG A 87 -2.49 -1.79 3.93
C ARG A 87 -1.86 -2.68 2.88
N SER A 88 -2.02 -2.25 1.63
CA SER A 88 -1.44 -2.89 0.44
C SER A 88 -0.67 -1.88 -0.42
N ALA A 89 0.04 -0.92 0.20
CA ALA A 89 0.75 0.16 -0.49
C ALA A 89 2.07 -0.29 -1.17
N GLY A 90 2.37 -1.60 -1.20
CA GLY A 90 3.65 -2.14 -1.68
C GLY A 90 4.76 -2.06 -0.63
N ALA A 91 5.86 -2.80 -0.82
CA ALA A 91 6.87 -3.02 0.22
C ALA A 91 7.47 -1.73 0.81
N LEU A 92 7.80 -0.76 -0.04
CA LEU A 92 8.48 0.48 0.36
C LEU A 92 7.55 1.47 1.05
N GLN A 93 6.38 1.74 0.46
CA GLN A 93 5.43 2.69 1.04
C GLN A 93 4.73 2.10 2.26
N SER A 94 4.67 0.76 2.34
CA SER A 94 4.15 0.08 3.51
C SER A 94 5.02 0.36 4.73
N SER A 95 6.31 0.05 4.74
CA SER A 95 7.15 0.34 5.93
C SER A 95 7.07 1.82 6.33
N LYS A 96 7.19 2.74 5.36
CA LYS A 96 7.07 4.18 5.58
C LYS A 96 5.75 4.57 6.25
N LEU A 97 4.62 4.03 5.78
CA LEU A 97 3.32 4.35 6.38
C LEU A 97 3.21 3.84 7.82
N LEU A 98 3.85 2.72 8.20
CA LEU A 98 3.87 2.30 9.61
C LEU A 98 4.63 3.30 10.46
N GLU A 99 5.80 3.74 10.00
CA GLU A 99 6.66 4.66 10.75
C GLU A 99 5.97 6.01 10.93
N LEU A 100 5.38 6.58 9.88
CA LEU A 100 4.59 7.80 9.97
C LEU A 100 3.37 7.68 10.90
N SER A 101 2.88 6.45 11.10
CA SER A 101 1.80 6.13 12.02
C SER A 101 2.30 5.77 13.43
N GLY A 102 3.59 5.88 13.72
CA GLY A 102 4.16 5.60 15.04
C GLY A 102 4.44 4.13 15.34
N ILE A 103 4.48 3.27 14.31
CA ILE A 103 4.87 1.86 14.40
C ILE A 103 6.23 1.69 13.74
N GLY A 104 7.28 1.50 14.53
CA GLY A 104 8.65 1.46 13.99
C GLY A 104 9.71 1.62 15.07
N ASP A 105 10.95 1.85 14.64
CA ASP A 105 12.07 2.06 15.56
C ASP A 105 11.85 3.32 16.40
N ALA A 106 11.85 3.16 17.72
CA ALA A 106 11.52 4.25 18.64
C ALA A 106 12.53 5.41 18.59
N ASN A 107 13.79 5.17 18.23
CA ASN A 107 14.80 6.24 18.13
C ASN A 107 14.54 7.07 16.88
N ILE A 108 14.28 6.43 15.74
CA ILE A 108 13.93 7.12 14.49
C ILE A 108 12.65 7.93 14.69
N LEU A 109 11.60 7.31 15.24
CA LEU A 109 10.31 7.99 15.44
C LEU A 109 10.45 9.23 16.33
N LYS A 110 11.23 9.14 17.42
CA LYS A 110 11.49 10.28 18.30
C LYS A 110 12.25 11.40 17.61
N GLN A 111 13.21 11.10 16.74
CA GLN A 111 13.95 12.12 15.97
C GLN A 111 13.02 12.97 15.10
N TYR A 112 11.93 12.38 14.60
CA TYR A 112 10.93 13.06 13.78
C TYR A 112 9.69 13.52 14.56
N ASN A 113 9.75 13.54 15.90
CA ASN A 113 8.64 13.93 16.78
C ASN A 113 7.35 13.10 16.57
N ILE A 114 7.50 11.82 16.22
CA ILE A 114 6.37 10.90 16.02
C ILE A 114 6.14 10.12 17.31
N LYS A 115 4.89 10.12 17.80
CA LYS A 115 4.48 9.32 18.96
C LYS A 115 4.62 7.83 18.65
N VAL A 116 5.31 7.10 19.54
CA VAL A 116 5.46 5.64 19.40
C VAL A 116 4.20 4.94 19.93
N HIS A 117 3.52 4.20 19.06
CA HIS A 117 2.36 3.37 19.39
C HIS A 117 2.72 1.90 19.59
N LYS A 118 3.66 1.38 18.78
CA LYS A 118 4.15 0.01 18.91
C LYS A 118 5.61 -0.06 18.50
N ARG A 119 6.40 -0.74 19.31
CA ARG A 119 7.77 -1.10 18.96
C ARG A 119 7.75 -2.38 18.11
N PRO A 120 8.52 -2.49 17.02
CA PRO A 120 8.71 -3.76 16.34
C PRO A 120 9.30 -4.78 17.34
N LEU A 121 8.83 -6.03 17.25
CA LEU A 121 9.39 -7.13 18.02
C LEU A 121 10.88 -7.22 17.68
N LYS A 122 11.75 -7.19 18.69
CA LYS A 122 13.14 -7.62 18.48
C LYS A 122 13.08 -9.10 18.10
N CYS A 123 13.61 -9.43 16.92
CA CYS A 123 13.95 -10.80 16.58
C CYS A 123 14.99 -11.33 17.57
#